data_AF-A0A932XQX6-F1
#
_entry.id   AF-A0A932XQX6-F1
#
_cell.length_a   1.000
_cell.length_b   1.000
_cell.length_c   1.000
_cell.angle_alpha   90.00
_cell.angle_beta   90.00
_cell.angle_gamma   90.00
#
_symmetry.space_group_name_H-M   'P 1'
#
loop_
_entity.id
_entity.type
_entity.pdbx_description
1 polymer ?
#
loop_
_entity_poly.entity_id
_entity_poly.type
_entity_poly.pdbx_seq_one_letter_code
_entity_poly.pdbx_strand_id
1 'polypeptide(L)' 'KLDGALRPLYTVRFAQRDLWPDYGGQPHDTLVADIFEHWLEATD' A
#
# COMPACT_ATOMS: atom_id res chain seq x y z
N LYS A 1 16.94 0.92 23.61
CA LYS A 1 15.86 1.91 23.38
C LYS A 1 15.78 2.08 21.87
N LEU A 2 14.60 2.08 21.26
CA LEU A 2 14.49 2.38 19.83
C LEU A 2 14.70 3.89 19.70
N ASP A 3 15.85 4.31 19.20
CA ASP A 3 16.27 5.72 19.17
C ASP A 3 15.81 6.44 17.88
N GLY A 4 14.84 5.86 17.17
CA GLY A 4 14.26 6.40 15.94
C GLY A 4 12.91 7.09 16.17
N ALA A 5 12.61 8.10 15.35
CA ALA A 5 11.29 8.74 15.34
C ALA A 5 10.21 7.71 14.97
N LEU A 6 9.20 7.57 15.82
CA LEU A 6 8.02 6.75 15.52
C LEU A 6 7.27 7.38 14.36
N ARG A 7 6.92 6.57 13.36
CA ARG A 7 6.07 6.98 12.24
C ARG A 7 4.84 6.07 12.17
N PRO A 8 3.66 6.62 11.84
CA PRO A 8 2.48 5.81 11.58
C PRO A 8 2.73 4.79 10.48
N LEU A 9 2.16 3.60 10.66
CA LEU A 9 2.14 2.50 9.70
C LEU A 9 0.68 2.24 9.34
N TYR A 10 0.37 2.24 8.04
CA TYR A 10 -0.97 2.05 7.52
C TYR A 10 -1.05 0.74 6.73
N THR A 11 -2.12 -0.01 6.92
CA THR A 11 -2.46 -1.11 6.03
C THR A 11 -3.20 -0.57 4.81
N VAL A 12 -2.57 -0.64 3.64
CA VAL A 12 -3.08 -0.11 2.37
C VAL A 12 -3.50 -1.26 1.47
N ARG A 13 -4.66 -1.12 0.82
CA ARG A 13 -5.22 -2.10 -0.10
C ARG A 13 -5.21 -1.56 -1.52
N PHE A 14 -4.57 -2.28 -2.42
CA PHE A 14 -4.49 -1.96 -3.85
C PHE A 14 -5.29 -2.97 -4.67
N ALA A 15 -6.00 -2.51 -5.70
CA ALA A 15 -6.55 -3.43 -6.70
C ALA A 15 -5.39 -3.98 -7.54
N GLN A 16 -5.37 -5.29 -7.80
CA GLN A 16 -4.25 -5.91 -8.49
C GLN A 16 -4.05 -5.36 -9.91
N ARG A 17 -5.15 -5.10 -10.63
CA ARG A 17 -5.13 -4.50 -11.98
C ARG A 17 -4.44 -3.13 -12.06
N ASP A 18 -4.41 -2.36 -10.97
CA ASP A 18 -3.83 -1.03 -10.96
C ASP A 18 -2.30 -1.11 -10.83
N LEU A 19 -1.80 -2.19 -10.24
CA LEU A 19 -0.37 -2.44 -10.04
C LEU A 19 0.25 -3.26 -11.18
N TRP A 20 -0.51 -4.19 -11.76
CA TRP A 20 -0.04 -5.08 -12.82
C TRP A 20 -0.95 -4.98 -14.05
N PRO A 21 -0.49 -4.36 -15.16
CA PRO A 21 -1.29 -4.17 -16.36
C PRO A 21 -1.82 -5.47 -16.99
N ASP A 22 -1.07 -6.56 -16.88
CA ASP A 22 -1.43 -7.87 -17.44
C ASP A 22 -2.03 -8.82 -16.38
N TYR A 23 -2.69 -8.27 -15.36
CA TYR A 23 -3.28 -9.08 -14.30
C TYR A 23 -4.45 -9.94 -14.81
N GLY A 24 -4.22 -11.24 -14.98
CA GLY A 24 -5.21 -12.22 -15.45
C GLY A 24 -6.06 -12.89 -14.36
N GLY A 25 -5.97 -12.41 -13.11
CA GLY A 25 -6.71 -12.96 -11.96
C GLY A 25 -8.15 -12.46 -11.86
N GLN A 26 -8.77 -12.64 -10.69
CA GLN A 26 -10.15 -12.20 -10.50
C GLN A 26 -10.22 -10.66 -10.47
N PRO A 27 -11.29 -10.06 -11.03
CA PRO A 27 -11.47 -8.61 -11.05
C PRO A 27 -11.34 -7.91 -9.68
N HIS A 28 -11.66 -8.60 -8.59
CA HIS A 28 -11.73 -8.05 -7.24
C HIS A 28 -10.54 -8.44 -6.36
N ASP A 29 -9.51 -9.06 -6.94
CA ASP A 29 -8.31 -9.42 -6.20
C ASP A 29 -7.54 -8.16 -5.78
N THR A 30 -6.97 -8.23 -4.58
CA THR A 30 -6.27 -7.11 -3.97
C THR A 30 -4.93 -7.52 -3.40
N LEU A 31 -3.94 -6.63 -3.45
CA LEU A 31 -2.74 -6.71 -2.63
C LEU A 31 -2.93 -5.85 -1.38
N VAL A 32 -2.52 -6.38 -0.22
CA VAL A 32 -2.51 -5.65 1.05
C VAL A 32 -1.07 -5.54 1.53
N ALA A 33 -0.65 -4.34 1.88
CA ALA A 33 0.70 -4.07 2.39
C ALA A 33 0.66 -3.05 3.53
N ASP A 34 1.60 -3.19 4.47
CA ASP A 34 1.83 -2.19 5.50
C ASP A 34 2.86 -1.16 5.01
N ILE A 35 2.48 0.12 4.99
CA ILE A 35 3.24 1.23 4.42
C ILE A 35 3.37 2.36 5.44
N PHE A 36 4.58 2.88 5.64
CA PHE A 36 4.82 4.01 6.52
C PHE A 36 4.31 5.32 5.94
N GLU A 37 3.82 6.22 6.81
CA GLU A 37 3.26 7.53 6.42
C GLU A 37 4.09 8.31 5.40
N HIS A 38 5.40 8.38 5.59
CA HIS A 38 6.30 9.16 4.73
C HIS A 38 6.50 8.61 3.30
N TRP A 39 5.93 7.45 2.98
CA TRP A 39 5.89 6.90 1.62
C TRP A 39 4.55 7.20 0.93
N LEU A 40 3.61 7.80 1.64
CA LEU A 40 2.28 8.14 1.14
C LEU A 40 2.19 9.64 0.89
N GLU A 41 1.42 10.00 -0.12
CA GLU A 41 0.98 11.37 -0.38
C GLU A 41 -0.54 11.36 -0.60
N ALA A 42 -1.20 12.50 -0.32
CA ALA A 42 -2.60 12.66 -0.62
C ALA A 42 -2.80 12.72 -2.13
N THR A 43 -3.82 12.03 -2.63
CA THR A 43 -4.28 12.24 -4.00
C THR A 43 -5.11 13.52 -4.05
N ASP A 44 -4.95 14.33 -5.09
CA ASP A 44 -5.80 15.50 -5.37
C ASP A 44 -7.28 15.13 -5.56
#